data_AF-A0A151S5L7-F1
#
_entry.id   AF-A0A151S5L7-F1
#
_cell.length_a   1.000
_cell.length_b   1.000
_cell.length_c   1.000
_cell.angle_alpha   90.00
_cell.angle_beta   90.00
_cell.angle_gamma   90.00
#
_symmetry.space_group_name_H-M   'P 1'
#
loop_
_entity.id
_entity.type
_entity.pdbx_description
1 polymer ?
#
loop_
_entity_poly.entity_id
_entity_poly.type
_entity_poly.pdbx_seq_one_letter_code
_entity_poly.pdbx_strand_id
1 'polypeptide(L)'
;RSIKIGLHAKIKLGFVDGSINKALRSSSKFLTWEKANSMVVVWIINFINPTLHESISHATILRDIWLNLEDRFAQINVLCIHQLRHSLNLIQ
;
A
#
# COMPACT_ATOMS: atom_id res chain seq x y z
N ARG A 1 -6.63 -4.32 -6.09
CA ARG A 1 -6.81 -5.80 -6.18
C ARG A 1 -5.51 -6.50 -6.60
N SER A 2 -4.86 -6.09 -7.70
CA SER A 2 -3.64 -6.73 -8.22
C SER A 2 -2.43 -6.65 -7.27
N ILE A 3 -2.24 -5.53 -6.57
CA ILE A 3 -1.15 -5.37 -5.59
C ILE A 3 -1.33 -6.32 -4.39
N LYS A 4 -2.56 -6.43 -3.85
CA LYS A 4 -2.89 -7.39 -2.76
C LYS A 4 -2.61 -8.83 -3.19
N ILE A 5 -2.93 -9.22 -4.44
CA ILE A 5 -2.66 -10.56 -4.98
C ILE A 5 -1.14 -10.81 -5.12
N GLY A 6 -0.38 -9.86 -5.65
CA GLY A 6 1.08 -9.97 -5.77
C GLY A 6 1.79 -10.05 -4.41
N LEU A 7 1.28 -9.34 -3.40
CA LEU A 7 1.78 -9.42 -2.02
C LEU A 7 1.42 -10.74 -1.34
N HIS A 8 0.24 -11.31 -1.64
CA HIS A 8 -0.20 -12.61 -1.13
C HIS A 8 0.70 -13.74 -1.63
N ALA A 9 1.03 -13.73 -2.92
CA ALA A 9 1.86 -14.74 -3.56
C ALA A 9 3.28 -14.84 -2.96
N LYS A 10 3.75 -13.81 -2.25
CA LYS A 10 5.08 -13.76 -1.63
C LYS A 10 5.08 -13.84 -0.10
N ILE A 11 3.96 -14.17 0.55
CA ILE A 11 3.86 -14.21 2.04
C ILE A 11 4.31 -12.86 2.66
N LYS A 12 4.07 -11.75 1.93
CA LYS A 12 4.43 -10.37 2.35
C LYS A 12 3.20 -9.57 2.77
N LEU A 13 2.00 -10.15 2.61
CA LEU A 13 0.73 -9.52 3.00
C LEU A 13 0.69 -9.22 4.50
N GLY A 14 1.40 -9.99 5.32
CA GLY A 14 1.48 -9.75 6.75
C GLY A 14 2.07 -8.39 7.16
N PHE A 15 2.96 -7.83 6.34
CA PHE A 15 3.49 -6.47 6.55
C PHE A 15 2.47 -5.39 6.16
N VAL A 16 1.52 -5.74 5.31
CA VAL A 16 0.52 -4.84 4.75
C VAL A 16 -0.78 -4.87 5.55
N ASP A 17 -1.23 -6.04 6.03
CA ASP A 17 -2.42 -6.20 6.87
C ASP A 17 -2.13 -5.99 8.38
N GLY A 18 -0.86 -5.99 8.78
CA GLY A 18 -0.41 -5.74 10.15
C GLY A 18 -0.30 -7.01 11.01
N SER A 19 -0.52 -8.20 10.44
CA SER A 19 -0.33 -9.46 11.15
C SER A 19 1.15 -9.75 11.47
N ILE A 20 2.09 -9.19 10.70
CA ILE A 20 3.52 -9.19 11.00
C ILE A 20 3.89 -7.87 11.68
N ASN A 21 3.88 -7.89 13.01
CA ASN A 21 4.30 -6.75 13.82
C ASN A 21 5.80 -6.49 13.73
N LYS A 22 6.17 -5.23 13.96
CA LYS A 22 7.57 -4.81 14.08
C LYS A 22 8.24 -5.63 15.18
N ALA A 23 9.29 -6.36 14.82
CA ALA A 23 10.07 -7.13 15.77
C ALA A 23 10.76 -6.19 16.79
N LEU A 24 10.95 -6.67 18.02
CA LEU A 24 11.70 -5.93 19.04
C LEU A 24 13.17 -5.78 18.58
N ARG A 25 13.76 -4.59 18.77
CA ARG A 25 15.17 -4.32 18.36
C ARG A 25 16.18 -5.29 18.97
N SER A 26 15.90 -5.82 20.17
CA SER A 26 16.76 -6.79 20.85
C SER A 26 16.64 -8.22 20.31
N SER A 27 15.69 -8.49 19.41
CA SER A 27 15.50 -9.83 18.85
C SER A 27 16.43 -10.06 17.65
N SER A 28 16.95 -11.28 17.52
CA SER A 28 17.69 -11.72 16.33
C SER A 28 16.88 -11.63 15.03
N LYS A 29 15.54 -11.53 15.15
CA LYS A 29 14.60 -11.41 14.03
C LYS A 29 14.43 -9.97 13.52
N PHE A 30 14.93 -8.96 14.24
CA PHE A 30 14.78 -7.55 13.87
C PHE A 30 15.40 -7.24 12.50
N LEU A 31 16.65 -7.68 12.27
CA LEU A 31 17.36 -7.42 11.02
C LEU A 31 16.67 -8.06 9.81
N THR A 32 16.12 -9.26 9.99
CA THR A 32 15.36 -9.97 8.95
C THR A 32 14.04 -9.27 8.65
N TRP A 33 13.34 -8.79 9.69
CA TRP A 33 12.12 -8.00 9.54
C TRP A 33 12.39 -6.69 8.79
N GLU A 34 13.46 -5.98 9.16
CA GLU A 34 13.84 -4.71 8.53
C GLU A 34 14.19 -4.88 7.05
N LYS A 35 14.99 -5.90 6.70
CA LYS A 35 15.30 -6.25 5.30
C LYS A 35 14.03 -6.56 4.51
N ALA A 36 13.13 -7.36 5.09
CA ALA A 36 11.88 -7.73 4.45
C ALA A 36 10.99 -6.50 4.22
N ASN A 37 10.85 -5.64 5.24
CA ASN A 37 10.10 -4.38 5.18
C ASN A 37 10.66 -3.47 4.07
N SER A 38 11.97 -3.21 4.04
CA SER A 38 12.60 -2.36 3.02
C SER A 38 12.41 -2.90 1.60
N MET A 39 12.48 -4.22 1.39
CA MET A 39 12.21 -4.82 0.08
C MET A 39 10.76 -4.59 -0.37
N VAL A 40 9.78 -4.69 0.54
CA VAL A 40 8.38 -4.43 0.16
C VAL A 40 8.17 -2.95 -0.12
N VAL A 41 8.81 -2.05 0.62
CA VAL A 41 8.76 -0.61 0.37
C VAL A 41 9.27 -0.29 -1.04
N VAL A 42 10.46 -0.79 -1.41
CA VAL A 42 11.01 -0.59 -2.77
C VAL A 42 10.09 -1.18 -3.84
N TRP A 43 9.48 -2.34 -3.59
CA TRP A 43 8.53 -2.94 -4.53
C TRP A 43 7.28 -2.08 -4.73
N ILE A 44 6.71 -1.56 -3.64
CA ILE A 44 5.54 -0.67 -3.74
C ILE A 44 5.93 0.61 -4.48
N ILE A 45 7.04 1.24 -4.10
CA ILE A 45 7.56 2.45 -4.76
C ILE A 45 7.75 2.20 -6.26
N ASN A 46 8.34 1.07 -6.66
CA ASN A 46 8.53 0.75 -8.08
C ASN A 46 7.23 0.41 -8.82
N PHE A 47 6.15 0.08 -8.11
CA PHE A 47 4.87 -0.32 -8.71
C PHE A 47 3.86 0.83 -8.80
N ILE A 48 4.06 1.88 -8.02
CA ILE A 48 3.21 3.07 -8.02
C ILE A 48 3.71 4.09 -9.04
N ASN A 49 2.81 4.99 -9.44
CA ASN A 49 3.15 6.07 -10.35
C ASN A 49 4.21 7.00 -9.70
N PRO A 50 5.23 7.46 -10.44
CA PRO A 50 6.23 8.44 -9.97
C PRO A 50 5.64 9.66 -9.26
N THR A 51 4.45 10.12 -9.67
CA THR A 51 3.75 11.25 -9.03
C THR A 51 3.37 11.00 -7.57
N LEU A 52 3.31 9.74 -7.14
CA LEU A 52 3.01 9.35 -5.76
C LEU A 52 4.27 9.22 -4.90
N HIS A 53 5.47 9.19 -5.50
CA HIS A 53 6.73 9.01 -4.76
C HIS A 53 6.97 10.10 -3.72
N GLU A 54 6.64 11.35 -4.04
CA GLU A 54 6.88 12.48 -3.15
C GLU A 54 6.12 12.32 -1.83
N SER A 55 4.87 11.87 -1.92
CA SER A 55 4.01 11.61 -0.75
C SER A 55 4.42 10.40 0.11
N ILE A 56 5.30 9.54 -0.41
CA ILE A 56 5.69 8.26 0.18
C ILE A 56 7.16 8.28 0.62
N SER A 57 7.97 9.19 0.07
CA SER A 57 9.39 9.38 0.36
C SER A 57 9.70 9.59 1.84
N HIS A 58 8.76 10.13 2.62
CA HIS A 58 8.92 10.43 4.05
C HIS A 58 8.47 9.27 4.95
N ALA A 59 7.82 8.24 4.40
CA ALA A 59 7.26 7.15 5.19
C ALA A 59 8.31 6.05 5.40
N THR A 60 8.74 5.86 6.65
CA THR A 60 9.77 4.87 7.02
C THR A 60 9.17 3.47 7.25
N ILE A 61 7.85 3.37 7.36
CA ILE A 61 7.14 2.13 7.71
C ILE A 61 6.19 1.77 6.56
N LEU A 62 6.29 0.52 6.07
CA LEU A 62 5.46 0.03 4.97
C LEU A 62 3.96 0.18 5.26
N ARG A 63 3.54 -0.04 6.50
CA ARG A 63 2.15 0.07 6.92
C ARG A 63 1.61 1.48 6.68
N ASP A 64 2.40 2.52 6.94
CA ASP A 64 1.99 3.91 6.74
C ASP A 64 1.84 4.23 5.26
N ILE A 65 2.79 3.74 4.44
CA ILE A 65 2.72 3.82 2.98
C ILE A 65 1.43 3.15 2.47
N TRP A 66 1.14 1.96 2.98
CA TRP A 66 -0.03 1.21 2.57
C TRP A 66 -1.34 1.91 2.92
N LEU A 67 -1.47 2.41 4.14
CA LEU A 67 -2.66 3.15 4.58
C LEU A 67 -2.87 4.41 3.75
N ASN A 68 -1.78 5.14 3.45
CA ASN A 68 -1.87 6.33 2.60
C ASN A 68 -2.34 6.00 1.18
N LEU A 69 -1.85 4.90 0.60
CA LEU A 69 -2.30 4.43 -0.71
C LEU A 69 -3.77 4.00 -0.66
N GLU A 70 -4.17 3.22 0.36
CA GLU A 70 -5.54 2.72 0.49
C GLU A 70 -6.56 3.87 0.60
N ASP A 71 -6.25 4.90 1.39
CA ASP A 71 -7.11 6.08 1.53
C ASP A 71 -7.26 6.85 0.21
N ARG A 72 -6.15 7.14 -0.48
CA ARG A 72 -6.20 7.86 -1.78
C ARG A 72 -6.99 7.09 -2.84
N PHE A 73 -6.73 5.79 -2.97
CA PHE A 73 -7.47 4.97 -3.95
C PHE A 73 -8.94 4.82 -3.57
N ALA A 74 -9.29 4.81 -2.29
CA ALA A 74 -10.68 4.84 -1.85
C ALA A 74 -11.38 6.13 -2.29
N GLN A 75 -10.77 7.29 -2.06
CA GLN A 75 -11.33 8.59 -2.45
C GLN A 75 -11.53 8.71 -3.98
N ILE A 76 -10.51 8.32 -4.77
CA ILE A 76 -10.61 8.34 -6.25
C ILE A 76 -11.74 7.42 -6.71
N ASN A 77 -11.88 6.23 -6.11
CA ASN A 77 -12.91 5.28 -6.48
C ASN A 77 -14.32 5.82 -6.16
N VAL A 78 -14.50 6.49 -5.02
CA VAL A 78 -15.77 7.14 -4.66
C VAL A 78 -16.14 8.23 -5.67
N LEU A 79 -15.20 9.11 -6.02
CA LEU A 79 -15.41 10.16 -7.03
C LEU A 79 -15.77 9.58 -8.40
N CYS A 80 -15.04 8.55 -8.84
CA CYS A 80 -15.27 7.90 -10.13
C CYS A 80 -16.66 7.24 -10.18
N ILE A 81 -17.06 6.53 -9.12
CA ILE A 81 -18.41 5.95 -9.02
C ILE A 81 -19.49 7.04 -9.08
N HIS A 82 -19.28 8.16 -8.38
CA HIS A 82 -20.21 9.27 -8.41
C HIS A 82 -20.33 9.88 -9.82
N GLN A 83 -19.20 10.11 -10.50
CA GLN A 83 -19.17 10.61 -11.88
C GLN A 83 -19.89 9.66 -12.83
N LEU A 84 -19.63 8.35 -12.74
CA LEU A 84 -20.28 7.35 -13.58
C LEU A 84 -21.79 7.31 -13.35
N ARG A 85 -22.25 7.35 -12.09
CA ARG A 85 -23.68 7.42 -11.77
C ARG A 85 -24.34 8.68 -12.30
N HIS A 86 -23.68 9.82 -12.16
CA HIS A 86 -24.17 11.09 -12.69
C HIS A 86 -24.30 11.04 -14.21
N SER A 87 -23.29 10.56 -14.92
CA SER A 87 -23.33 10.41 -16.38
C SER A 87 -24.44 9.48 -16.84
N LEU A 88 -24.68 8.36 -16.15
CA LEU A 88 -25.79 7.45 -16.46
C LEU A 88 -27.15 8.14 -16.29
N ASN A 89 -27.33 8.90 -15.20
CA ASN A 89 -28.57 9.64 -14.95
C ASN A 89 -28.82 10.77 -15.96
N LEU A 90 -27.79 11.28 -16.63
CA LEU A 90 -27.91 12.31 -17.67
C LEU A 90 -28.24 11.74 -19.07
N ILE A 91 -28.07 10.43 -19.27
CA ILE A 91 -28.33 9.75 -20.55
C ILE A 91 -29.76 9.14 -20.56
N GLN A 92 -30.47 9.22 -19.43
CA GLN A 92 -31.85 8.77 -19.25
C GLN A 92 -32.85 9.93 -19.35
#